data_AF-A0A5B6ZV20-F1
#
_entry.id   AF-A0A5B6ZV20-F1
#
_cell.length_a   1.000
_cell.length_b   1.000
_cell.length_c   1.000
_cell.angle_alpha   90.00
_cell.angle_beta   90.00
_cell.angle_gamma   90.00
#
_symmetry.space_group_name_H-M   'P 1'
#
loop_
_entity.id
_entity.type
_entity.pdbx_description
1 polymer ?
#
loop_
_entity_poly.entity_id
_entity_poly.type
_entity_poly.pdbx_seq_one_letter_code
_entity_poly.pdbx_strand_id
1 'polypeptide(L)'
;KVIVFERGDLVFVFNFHPENMYDGYKVGCDLPGKYQVALDSDAWEFGGCGRVSHDVDHFTSPEGIPGVPETNFNNRPNSFKVLSPAQTCVVYYRVEDDLEKSKDCEPVTVNETVLANVVDSNERFKESESESASDDNNGAGQSKTGA
;
A
#
# COMPACT_ATOMS: atom_id res chain seq x y z
N LYS A 1 24.42 7.51 -21.80
CA LYS A 1 25.48 7.94 -20.85
C LYS A 1 24.82 8.00 -19.50
N VAL A 2 25.18 7.12 -18.56
CA VAL A 2 24.49 7.03 -17.28
C VAL A 2 25.41 7.57 -16.18
N ILE A 3 24.84 8.35 -15.27
CA ILE A 3 25.50 8.81 -14.04
C ILE A 3 24.65 8.33 -12.88
N VAL A 4 25.30 7.66 -11.92
CA VAL A 4 24.69 7.15 -10.69
C VAL A 4 25.47 7.72 -9.51
N PHE A 5 24.78 8.26 -8.52
CA PHE A 5 25.38 8.70 -7.26
C PHE A 5 24.36 8.65 -6.12
N GLU A 6 24.85 8.72 -4.88
CA GLU A 6 24.04 8.81 -3.67
C GLU A 6 24.22 10.18 -3.02
N ARG A 7 23.17 10.68 -2.37
CA ARG A 7 23.25 11.91 -1.56
C ARG A 7 22.20 11.86 -0.44
N GLY A 8 22.67 11.68 0.80
CA GLY A 8 21.79 11.28 1.90
C GLY A 8 21.22 9.89 1.62
N ASP A 9 19.98 9.65 2.03
CA ASP A 9 19.30 8.35 1.90
C ASP A 9 18.68 8.11 0.49
N LEU A 10 19.12 8.89 -0.50
CA LEU A 10 18.61 8.89 -1.87
C LEU A 10 19.67 8.46 -2.89
N VAL A 11 19.25 7.59 -3.81
CA VAL A 11 20.03 7.10 -4.95
C VAL A 11 19.53 7.77 -6.23
N PHE A 12 20.41 8.45 -6.95
CA PHE A 12 20.08 9.20 -8.16
C PHE A 12 20.58 8.47 -9.40
N VAL A 13 19.72 8.34 -10.42
CA VAL A 13 20.03 7.70 -11.71
C VAL A 13 19.68 8.66 -12.84
N PHE A 14 20.70 9.18 -13.52
CA PHE A 14 20.56 10.07 -14.68
C PHE A 14 21.00 9.36 -15.96
N ASN A 15 20.11 9.22 -16.95
CA ASN A 15 20.45 8.69 -18.27
C ASN A 15 20.45 9.78 -19.35
N PHE A 16 21.59 10.41 -19.54
CA PHE A 16 21.86 11.34 -20.64
C PHE A 16 22.21 10.64 -21.97
N HIS A 17 21.71 9.42 -22.22
CA HIS A 17 21.72 8.87 -23.58
C HIS A 17 20.56 9.49 -24.38
N PRO A 18 20.76 9.92 -25.64
CA PRO A 18 19.67 10.47 -26.45
C PRO A 18 18.58 9.44 -26.75
N GLU A 19 18.95 8.20 -27.10
CA GLU A 19 18.01 7.16 -27.58
C GLU A 19 17.98 5.88 -26.72
N ASN A 20 19.14 5.34 -26.30
CA ASN A 20 19.21 4.09 -25.55
C ASN A 20 18.54 4.15 -24.16
N MET A 21 17.56 3.29 -24.00
CA MET A 21 16.97 2.86 -22.73
C MET A 21 17.71 1.62 -22.22
N TYR A 22 17.88 1.51 -20.91
CA TYR A 22 18.47 0.34 -20.26
C TYR A 22 17.42 -0.30 -19.36
N ASP A 23 17.06 -1.55 -19.67
CA ASP A 23 16.25 -2.39 -18.78
C ASP A 23 17.16 -3.18 -17.84
N GLY A 24 16.73 -3.35 -16.59
CA GLY A 24 17.47 -4.03 -15.55
C GLY A 24 18.86 -3.45 -15.24
N TYR A 25 19.06 -2.14 -15.41
CA TYR A 25 20.35 -1.47 -15.19
C TYR A 25 20.79 -1.57 -13.72
N LYS A 26 21.98 -2.13 -13.46
CA LYS A 26 22.48 -2.35 -12.09
C LYS A 26 22.99 -1.05 -11.48
N VAL A 27 22.47 -0.71 -10.30
CA VAL A 27 22.74 0.49 -9.51
C VAL A 27 23.28 0.07 -8.15
N GLY A 28 24.44 0.60 -7.75
CA GLY A 28 25.03 0.34 -6.43
C GLY A 28 24.40 1.20 -5.33
N CYS A 29 24.29 0.66 -4.12
CA CYS A 29 23.70 1.33 -2.96
C CYS A 29 24.37 0.93 -1.64
N ASP A 30 24.27 1.77 -0.61
CA ASP A 30 24.83 1.49 0.71
C ASP A 30 24.07 0.39 1.46
N LEU A 31 22.79 0.63 1.71
CA LEU A 31 21.99 -0.14 2.65
C LEU A 31 21.18 -1.21 1.91
N PRO A 32 21.15 -2.46 2.41
CA PRO A 32 20.25 -3.47 1.86
C PRO A 32 18.79 -3.13 2.22
N GLY A 33 17.86 -3.69 1.43
CA GLY A 33 16.43 -3.57 1.65
C GLY A 33 15.66 -3.42 0.35
N LYS A 34 14.66 -2.54 0.39
CA LYS A 34 13.71 -2.29 -0.69
C LYS A 34 13.75 -0.83 -1.09
N TYR A 35 13.81 -0.55 -2.39
CA TYR A 35 13.85 0.81 -2.94
C TYR A 35 12.62 1.11 -3.79
N GLN A 36 12.06 2.30 -3.62
CA GLN A 36 10.92 2.83 -4.37
C GLN A 36 11.27 4.19 -4.99
N VAL A 37 10.48 4.63 -5.96
CA VAL A 37 10.69 5.90 -6.68
C VAL A 37 10.31 7.08 -5.77
N ALA A 38 11.26 7.97 -5.49
CA ALA A 38 11.03 9.23 -4.79
C ALA A 38 10.65 10.37 -5.76
N LEU A 39 11.23 10.35 -6.96
CA LEU A 39 11.00 11.33 -8.02
C LEU A 39 11.33 10.69 -9.38
N ASP A 40 10.48 10.93 -10.37
CA ASP A 40 10.66 10.44 -11.73
C ASP A 40 10.40 11.58 -12.73
N SER A 41 11.43 12.00 -13.46
CA SER A 41 11.29 13.04 -14.48
C SER A 41 10.56 12.57 -15.74
N ASP A 42 10.35 11.26 -15.90
CA ASP A 42 9.58 10.70 -17.02
C ASP A 42 8.08 10.64 -16.72
N ALA A 43 7.61 10.98 -15.52
CA ALA A 43 6.19 10.96 -15.20
C ALA A 43 5.38 11.93 -16.09
N TRP A 44 4.14 11.57 -16.39
CA TRP A 44 3.22 12.36 -17.23
C TRP A 44 3.03 13.80 -16.70
N GLU A 45 3.05 13.97 -15.38
CA GLU A 45 2.92 15.26 -14.70
C GLU A 45 4.04 16.25 -15.03
N PHE A 46 5.23 15.76 -15.38
CA PHE A 46 6.39 16.56 -15.80
C PHE A 46 6.56 16.62 -17.32
N GLY A 47 5.61 16.07 -18.09
CA GLY A 47 5.65 16.01 -19.55
C GLY A 47 6.50 14.87 -20.13
N GLY A 48 6.84 13.86 -19.31
CA GLY A 48 7.50 12.65 -19.77
C GLY A 48 6.53 11.59 -20.32
N CYS A 49 7.04 10.40 -20.63
CA CYS A 49 6.27 9.33 -21.27
C CYS A 49 5.63 8.31 -20.30
N GLY A 50 5.88 8.44 -19.00
CA GLY A 50 5.39 7.56 -17.93
C GLY A 50 5.88 6.11 -18.06
N ARG A 51 7.14 5.89 -18.46
CA ARG A 51 7.69 4.54 -18.68
C ARG A 51 8.15 3.87 -17.38
N VAL A 52 8.47 4.65 -16.35
CA VAL A 52 8.88 4.14 -15.04
C VAL A 52 7.62 3.93 -14.19
N SER A 53 7.44 2.71 -13.66
CA SER A 53 6.34 2.42 -12.74
C SER A 53 6.74 2.75 -11.30
N HIS A 54 5.88 3.50 -10.60
CA HIS A 54 6.15 3.97 -9.23
C HIS A 54 5.81 2.91 -8.17
N ASP A 55 4.94 1.94 -8.51
CA ASP A 55 4.52 0.83 -7.63
C ASP A 55 5.52 -0.34 -7.57
N VAL A 56 6.66 -0.25 -8.28
CA VAL A 56 7.64 -1.34 -8.37
C VAL A 56 8.61 -1.30 -7.17
N ASP A 57 8.61 -2.38 -6.41
CA ASP A 57 9.59 -2.65 -5.36
C ASP A 57 10.92 -3.14 -5.94
N HIS A 58 11.98 -2.37 -5.74
CA HIS A 58 13.33 -2.70 -6.21
C HIS A 58 14.15 -3.31 -5.06
N PHE A 59 14.30 -4.63 -5.03
CA PHE A 59 15.04 -5.35 -3.99
C PHE A 59 16.56 -5.33 -4.23
N THR A 60 17.33 -5.14 -3.16
CA THR A 60 18.79 -5.21 -3.22
C THR A 60 19.32 -6.63 -3.22
N SER A 61 20.39 -6.87 -3.99
CA SER A 61 21.27 -8.03 -3.88
C SER A 61 22.59 -7.62 -3.22
N PRO A 62 23.19 -8.45 -2.33
CA PRO A 62 24.51 -8.20 -1.79
C PRO A 62 25.59 -8.36 -2.88
N GLU A 63 26.61 -7.49 -2.86
CA GLU A 63 27.71 -7.47 -3.83
C GLU A 63 29.04 -7.52 -3.08
N GLY A 64 29.81 -8.60 -3.30
CA GLY A 64 31.14 -8.75 -2.72
C GLY A 64 31.15 -9.12 -1.23
N ILE A 65 32.22 -8.71 -0.55
CA ILE A 65 32.45 -8.91 0.88
C ILE A 65 32.47 -7.54 1.57
N PRO A 66 31.63 -7.30 2.60
CA PRO A 66 31.64 -6.04 3.34
C PRO A 66 33.04 -5.68 3.84
N GLY A 67 33.50 -4.47 3.50
CA GLY A 67 34.84 -3.99 3.84
C GLY A 67 35.96 -4.35 2.84
N VAL A 68 35.66 -5.04 1.72
CA VAL A 68 36.64 -5.34 0.65
C VAL A 68 36.22 -4.68 -0.68
N PRO A 69 36.60 -3.41 -0.92
CA PRO A 69 36.07 -2.60 -2.04
C PRO A 69 36.27 -3.23 -3.42
N GLU A 70 37.33 -4.00 -3.60
CA GLU A 70 37.69 -4.71 -4.85
C GLU A 70 36.63 -5.75 -5.28
N THR A 71 35.82 -6.23 -4.34
CA THR A 71 34.75 -7.20 -4.60
C THR A 71 33.37 -6.56 -4.78
N ASN A 72 33.26 -5.25 -4.48
CA ASN A 72 32.00 -4.51 -4.43
C ASN A 72 31.57 -4.00 -5.81
N PHE A 73 30.28 -3.79 -6.03
CA PHE A 73 29.80 -3.16 -7.26
C PHE A 73 29.97 -1.64 -7.19
N ASN A 74 30.88 -1.07 -8.00
CA ASN A 74 31.22 0.36 -7.97
C ASN A 74 31.58 0.88 -6.56
N ASN A 75 32.33 0.09 -5.78
CA ASN A 75 32.64 0.32 -4.36
C ASN A 75 31.43 0.26 -3.40
N ARG A 76 30.24 -0.18 -3.84
CA ARG A 76 29.04 -0.32 -3.00
C ARG A 76 28.76 -1.78 -2.62
N PRO A 77 28.40 -2.06 -1.35
CA PRO A 77 28.23 -3.43 -0.85
C PRO A 77 26.91 -4.09 -1.29
N ASN A 78 25.98 -3.31 -1.86
CA ASN A 78 24.69 -3.79 -2.36
C ASN A 78 24.41 -3.21 -3.75
N SER A 79 23.56 -3.88 -4.53
CA SER A 79 23.01 -3.31 -5.77
C SER A 79 21.54 -3.67 -5.98
N PHE A 80 20.81 -2.85 -6.73
CA PHE A 80 19.50 -3.20 -7.27
C PHE A 80 19.47 -2.94 -8.77
N LYS A 81 18.44 -3.42 -9.46
CA LYS A 81 18.25 -3.21 -10.91
C LYS A 81 17.10 -2.24 -11.14
N VAL A 82 17.25 -1.32 -12.09
CA VAL A 82 16.23 -0.31 -12.42
C VAL A 82 15.93 -0.24 -13.91
N LEU A 83 14.75 0.28 -14.25
CA LEU A 83 14.47 0.78 -15.58
C LEU A 83 15.08 2.17 -15.75
N SER A 84 15.87 2.38 -16.80
CA SER A 84 16.51 3.67 -17.08
C SER A 84 16.24 4.11 -18.52
N PRO A 85 15.08 4.78 -18.78
CA PRO A 85 14.75 5.28 -20.10
C PRO A 85 15.72 6.38 -20.58
N ALA A 86 15.73 6.67 -21.88
CA ALA A 86 16.56 7.73 -22.43
C ALA A 86 16.09 9.12 -21.98
N GLN A 87 17.06 9.99 -21.68
CA GLN A 87 16.88 11.39 -21.27
C GLN A 87 16.11 11.59 -19.95
N THR A 88 16.25 10.66 -18.99
CA THR A 88 15.54 10.72 -17.69
C THR A 88 16.45 10.94 -16.49
N CYS A 89 15.84 11.44 -15.42
CA CYS A 89 16.36 11.43 -14.05
C CYS A 89 15.33 10.72 -13.16
N VAL A 90 15.75 9.64 -12.50
CA VAL A 90 14.93 8.94 -11.51
C VAL A 90 15.69 8.91 -10.19
N VAL A 91 14.99 9.18 -9.09
CA VAL A 91 15.53 9.17 -7.73
C VAL A 91 14.81 8.09 -6.94
N TYR A 92 15.57 7.30 -6.19
CA TYR A 92 15.06 6.21 -5.37
C TYR A 92 15.34 6.48 -3.90
N TYR A 93 14.39 6.13 -3.04
CA TYR A 93 14.55 6.11 -1.59
C TYR A 93 14.44 4.67 -1.09
N ARG A 94 15.10 4.37 0.03
CA ARG A 94 14.93 3.10 0.72
C ARG A 94 13.64 3.14 1.53
N VAL A 95 12.75 2.17 1.32
CA VAL A 95 11.58 1.95 2.17
C VAL A 95 12.06 1.37 3.50
N GLU A 96 11.60 1.95 4.60
CA GLU A 96 11.82 1.39 5.93
C GLU A 96 10.73 0.34 6.20
N ASP A 97 11.15 -0.90 6.45
CA ASP A 97 10.23 -1.96 6.85
C ASP A 97 9.84 -1.76 8.32
N ASP A 98 8.85 -0.88 8.55
CA ASP A 98 8.13 -0.78 9.81
C ASP A 98 7.52 -2.15 10.14
N LEU A 99 8.18 -2.90 11.02
CA LEU A 99 7.64 -4.10 11.63
C LEU A 99 6.46 -3.71 12.53
N GLU A 100 5.27 -3.70 11.91
CA GLU A 100 3.90 -3.78 12.46
C GLU A 100 2.94 -2.70 11.92
N LYS A 101 2.07 -3.12 10.99
CA LYS A 101 0.65 -2.78 11.03
C LYS A 101 -0.19 -4.04 10.83
N SER A 102 -0.44 -4.76 11.92
CA SER A 102 -1.61 -5.65 12.01
C SER A 102 -2.87 -4.81 11.75
N LYS A 103 -3.54 -5.06 10.61
CA LYS A 103 -4.85 -4.46 10.32
C LYS A 103 -5.95 -5.23 11.05
N ASP A 104 -5.86 -5.27 12.38
CA ASP A 104 -6.95 -5.76 13.24
C ASP A 104 -7.83 -4.58 13.68
N CYS A 105 -8.68 -4.11 12.76
CA CYS A 105 -9.85 -3.33 13.15
C CYS A 105 -10.98 -3.44 12.12
N GLU A 106 -11.84 -4.43 12.34
CA GLU A 106 -13.25 -4.46 11.94
C GLU A 106 -14.02 -5.08 13.11
N PRO A 107 -15.30 -4.72 13.41
CA PRO A 107 -16.11 -3.65 12.83
C PRO A 107 -16.68 -2.68 13.90
N VAL A 108 -17.29 -1.56 13.47
CA VAL A 108 -18.30 -0.85 14.28
C VAL A 108 -19.55 -0.58 13.43
N THR A 109 -20.57 -1.40 13.63
CA THR A 109 -21.93 -1.13 13.14
C THR A 109 -22.58 -0.03 14.01
N VAL A 110 -23.01 1.06 13.37
CA VAL A 110 -23.79 2.13 14.02
C VAL A 110 -25.24 1.70 14.20
N ASN A 111 -25.72 1.63 15.45
CA ASN A 111 -27.13 1.38 15.77
C ASN A 111 -27.85 2.71 16.07
N GLU A 112 -28.82 3.05 15.23
CA GLU A 112 -29.46 4.36 15.12
C GLU A 112 -30.66 4.52 16.09
N THR A 113 -30.47 4.41 17.41
CA THR A 113 -31.63 4.33 18.34
C THR A 113 -31.47 5.00 19.72
N VAL A 114 -30.45 5.85 19.95
CA VAL A 114 -30.15 6.39 21.31
C VAL A 114 -30.24 7.94 21.41
N LEU A 115 -30.85 8.62 20.43
CA LEU A 115 -30.94 10.10 20.41
C LEU A 115 -32.36 10.70 20.53
N ALA A 116 -33.34 9.93 21.01
CA ALA A 116 -34.65 10.48 21.36
C ALA A 116 -35.18 9.89 22.68
N ASN A 117 -35.94 10.70 23.41
CA ASN A 117 -36.79 10.33 24.57
C ASN A 117 -36.11 10.25 25.96
N VAL A 118 -35.13 11.12 26.25
CA VAL A 118 -34.86 11.57 27.65
C VAL A 118 -35.82 12.71 28.02
N VAL A 119 -37.11 12.46 27.86
CA VAL A 119 -38.28 13.29 28.26
C VAL A 119 -39.52 12.36 28.24
N ASP A 120 -40.40 12.28 29.23
CA ASP A 120 -40.34 12.55 30.68
C ASP A 120 -41.54 11.83 31.36
N SER A 121 -41.53 11.69 32.69
CA SER A 121 -42.69 11.41 33.58
C SER A 121 -43.55 10.15 33.32
N ASN A 122 -43.59 9.22 34.29
CA ASN A 122 -44.67 9.11 35.31
C ASN A 122 -44.90 7.65 35.81
N GLU A 123 -45.01 7.49 37.14
CA GLU A 123 -45.76 6.47 37.94
C GLU A 123 -45.98 5.03 37.37
N ARG A 124 -45.43 3.95 37.96
CA ARG A 124 -45.74 3.28 39.27
C ARG A 124 -46.69 2.07 39.13
N PHE A 125 -46.23 0.90 39.62
CA PHE A 125 -47.01 -0.33 39.97
C PHE A 125 -47.66 -1.07 38.76
N LYS A 126 -47.95 -2.39 38.77
CA LYS A 126 -47.81 -3.51 39.73
C LYS A 126 -47.99 -4.84 38.95
N GLU A 127 -47.45 -5.97 39.46
CA GLU A 127 -47.97 -7.37 39.30
C GLU A 127 -48.30 -7.90 37.87
N SER A 128 -48.52 -9.18 37.61
CA SER A 128 -48.04 -10.45 38.19
C SER A 128 -48.22 -11.54 37.12
N GLU A 129 -47.81 -12.76 37.45
CA GLU A 129 -47.76 -13.97 36.62
C GLU A 129 -49.02 -14.34 35.80
N SER A 130 -48.75 -15.15 34.77
CA SER A 130 -49.48 -16.40 34.42
C SER A 130 -50.50 -16.46 33.27
N GLU A 131 -50.46 -17.65 32.66
CA GLU A 131 -51.53 -18.39 31.96
C GLU A 131 -51.88 -18.09 30.49
N SER A 132 -52.53 -19.10 29.92
CA SER A 132 -52.38 -19.56 28.54
C SER A 132 -53.73 -19.98 27.92
N ALA A 133 -53.71 -20.25 26.61
CA ALA A 133 -54.86 -20.61 25.77
C ALA A 133 -55.87 -19.45 25.53
N SER A 134 -56.67 -19.46 24.47
CA SER A 134 -56.95 -20.53 23.50
C SER A 134 -57.08 -20.02 22.05
N ASP A 135 -57.18 -20.97 21.12
CA ASP A 135 -57.39 -20.79 19.68
C ASP A 135 -58.62 -19.94 19.31
N ASP A 136 -58.63 -19.31 18.12
CA ASP A 136 -59.54 -19.80 17.06
C ASP A 136 -59.23 -19.29 15.62
N ASN A 137 -59.65 -20.14 14.67
CA ASN A 137 -59.62 -20.07 13.20
C ASN A 137 -59.92 -18.69 12.53
N ASN A 138 -59.51 -18.35 11.30
CA ASN A 138 -59.77 -19.05 10.03
C ASN A 138 -59.21 -18.24 8.81
N GLY A 139 -59.00 -18.86 7.63
CA GLY A 139 -58.79 -18.12 6.36
C GLY A 139 -57.81 -18.75 5.35
N ALA A 140 -58.31 -19.22 4.20
CA ALA A 140 -57.55 -20.04 3.23
C ALA A 140 -57.05 -19.30 1.96
N GLY A 141 -56.02 -19.88 1.31
CA GLY A 141 -55.54 -19.55 -0.06
C GLY A 141 -54.00 -19.63 -0.15
N GLN A 142 -53.36 -20.69 -0.67
CA GLN A 142 -53.16 -21.00 -2.11
C GLN A 142 -52.69 -19.77 -2.94
N SER A 143 -51.58 -19.79 -3.71
CA SER A 143 -50.67 -20.87 -4.14
C SER A 143 -49.41 -20.31 -4.86
N LYS A 144 -48.35 -21.13 -5.03
CA LYS A 144 -47.46 -21.36 -6.22
C LYS A 144 -47.26 -20.22 -7.27
N THR A 145 -46.14 -20.01 -7.97
CA THR A 145 -44.81 -20.68 -8.15
C THR A 145 -43.97 -19.85 -9.13
N GLY A 146 -42.62 -19.96 -9.05
CA GLY A 146 -41.70 -19.67 -10.18
C GLY A 146 -41.39 -18.18 -10.43
N ALA A 147 -40.25 -17.84 -11.05
CA ALA A 147 -39.16 -18.68 -11.59
C ALA A 147 -37.80 -18.01 -11.35
#